data_AF-A0A5Q0LNZ3-F1
#
_entry.id   AF-A0A5Q0LNZ3-F1
#
_cell.length_a   1.000
_cell.length_b   1.000
_cell.length_c   1.000
_cell.angle_alpha   90.00
_cell.angle_beta   90.00
_cell.angle_gamma   90.00
#
_symmetry.space_group_name_H-M   'P 1'
#
loop_
_entity.id
_entity.type
_entity.pdbx_description
1 polymer ?
#
loop_
_entity_poly.entity_id
_entity_poly.type
_entity_poly.pdbx_seq_one_letter_code
_entity_poly.pdbx_strand_id
1 'polypeptide(L)'
;MARWWRWLREDVWEIRFRRYVALTLAAVLAGLGIWGGMTAAKENRSCAPGVVQPEGSDECVGVSWSTYAFGRPQFADTVRAIHRENARLKAGGYVTVALLEPFTATDADNLADVLHELQGAYLAQYQANHDTTGLKPKIRLVLANPGSTGTYWKYTVDRLERMAKGRDRLRAVTGVGQSTDNNKRAVAELTARGIPVIGSSITADDLANGQHGKDPFPGLARVSPTNTDEARALASFAKVSAVNAFLVYDRTGDPYTRTLQGSFEKMLKGSRYEAQPFTPPADRSKEGSTSNVFAQITNILCNTPASTDTILFAGRHTQLRQFINTLGQRGCHDRRFTVLTGDEGSYLAGDRDLDPSALKDRLLTVRYTALAHPDAWPKDPARTGGSAADATTLRVLLAGATKEPVGPVGPIALDDGQLIIAYDAMRLAVRGIRGASPTGRIPALADVGLQWPQVKGRELRVNGASGWICLDAHGNPYDKAVPIVQLTPESRARFVKIAWPEGRPPAKECLPPS
;
A
#
# COMPACT_ATOMS: atom_id res chain seq x y z
N MET A 1 -90.91 -16.22 -7.76
CA MET A 1 -89.59 -16.66 -7.22
C MET A 1 -88.41 -16.45 -8.18
N ALA A 2 -88.53 -16.68 -9.50
CA ALA A 2 -87.40 -16.56 -10.43
C ALA A 2 -86.81 -15.14 -10.63
N ARG A 3 -87.63 -14.09 -10.50
CA ARG A 3 -87.22 -12.69 -10.72
C ARG A 3 -86.43 -12.07 -9.55
N TRP A 4 -86.66 -12.57 -8.34
CA TRP A 4 -85.96 -12.14 -7.12
C TRP A 4 -84.56 -12.77 -7.03
N TRP A 5 -84.42 -14.01 -7.53
CA TRP A 5 -83.15 -14.72 -7.61
C TRP A 5 -82.21 -14.17 -8.69
N ARG A 6 -82.73 -13.66 -9.82
CA ARG A 6 -81.94 -12.91 -10.80
C ARG A 6 -81.44 -11.56 -10.24
N TRP A 7 -82.30 -10.82 -9.54
CA TRP A 7 -81.92 -9.53 -8.92
C TRP A 7 -80.82 -9.68 -7.85
N LEU A 8 -80.89 -10.70 -6.98
CA LEU A 8 -79.84 -10.99 -5.99
C LEU A 8 -78.50 -11.44 -6.62
N ARG A 9 -78.56 -12.11 -7.76
CA ARG A 9 -77.38 -12.68 -8.44
C ARG A 9 -76.69 -11.65 -9.35
N GLU A 10 -77.46 -10.85 -10.10
CA GLU A 10 -76.97 -9.84 -11.05
C GLU A 10 -76.63 -8.49 -10.37
N ASP A 11 -77.48 -7.96 -9.48
CA ASP A 11 -77.28 -6.61 -8.92
C ASP A 11 -76.48 -6.56 -7.61
N VAL A 12 -76.62 -7.57 -6.74
CA VAL A 12 -75.96 -7.54 -5.41
C VAL A 12 -74.62 -8.26 -5.41
N TRP A 13 -74.52 -9.40 -6.08
CA TRP A 13 -73.30 -10.20 -6.11
C TRP A 13 -72.38 -9.86 -7.28
N GLU A 14 -72.91 -9.76 -8.51
CA GLU A 14 -72.08 -9.48 -9.68
C GLU A 14 -71.49 -8.07 -9.69
N ILE A 15 -72.27 -7.04 -9.34
CA ILE A 15 -71.77 -5.65 -9.30
C ILE A 15 -70.75 -5.48 -8.17
N ARG A 16 -71.00 -6.04 -6.98
CA ARG A 16 -70.04 -5.98 -5.87
C ARG A 16 -68.78 -6.77 -6.20
N PHE A 17 -68.89 -7.98 -6.75
CA PHE A 17 -67.76 -8.78 -7.17
C PHE A 17 -66.93 -8.08 -8.25
N ARG A 18 -67.56 -7.54 -9.30
CA ARG A 18 -66.88 -6.75 -10.35
C ARG A 18 -66.20 -5.51 -9.78
N ARG A 19 -66.80 -4.81 -8.81
CA ARG A 19 -66.17 -3.69 -8.10
C ARG A 19 -64.97 -4.12 -7.28
N TYR A 20 -65.06 -5.21 -6.52
CA TYR A 20 -63.92 -5.73 -5.76
C TYR A 20 -62.79 -6.20 -6.68
N VAL A 21 -63.10 -6.90 -7.77
CA VAL A 21 -62.13 -7.32 -8.78
C VAL A 21 -61.47 -6.10 -9.43
N ALA A 22 -62.23 -5.08 -9.83
CA ALA A 22 -61.70 -3.85 -10.41
C ALA A 22 -60.81 -3.07 -9.43
N LEU A 23 -61.22 -2.95 -8.17
CA LEU A 23 -60.41 -2.29 -7.12
C LEU A 23 -59.11 -3.07 -6.83
N THR A 24 -59.18 -4.40 -6.82
CA THR A 24 -58.00 -5.26 -6.60
C THR A 24 -57.04 -5.14 -7.79
N LEU A 25 -57.55 -5.17 -9.02
CA LEU A 25 -56.76 -4.93 -10.23
C LEU A 25 -56.13 -3.55 -10.24
N ALA A 26 -56.88 -2.50 -9.89
CA ALA A 26 -56.36 -1.15 -9.78
C ALA A 26 -55.27 -1.04 -8.71
N ALA A 27 -55.43 -1.68 -7.55
CA ALA A 27 -54.43 -1.71 -6.49
C ALA A 27 -53.17 -2.48 -6.92
N VAL A 28 -53.30 -3.61 -7.62
CA VAL A 28 -52.17 -4.36 -8.17
C VAL A 28 -51.44 -3.56 -9.23
N LEU A 29 -52.15 -2.90 -10.16
CA LEU A 29 -51.56 -2.06 -11.20
C LEU A 29 -50.87 -0.83 -10.61
N ALA A 30 -51.46 -0.18 -9.61
CA ALA A 30 -50.83 0.91 -8.87
C ALA A 30 -49.58 0.42 -8.11
N GLY A 31 -49.66 -0.74 -7.46
CA GLY A 31 -48.52 -1.36 -6.78
C GLY A 31 -47.37 -1.70 -7.74
N LEU A 32 -47.69 -2.27 -8.91
CA LEU A 32 -46.72 -2.56 -9.97
C LEU A 32 -46.17 -1.27 -10.60
N GLY A 33 -46.98 -0.22 -10.75
CA GLY A 33 -46.55 1.09 -11.23
C GLY A 33 -45.59 1.79 -10.25
N ILE A 34 -45.90 1.76 -8.96
CA ILE A 34 -45.02 2.27 -7.90
C ILE A 34 -43.73 1.44 -7.84
N TRP A 35 -43.83 0.12 -7.86
CA TRP A 35 -42.66 -0.77 -7.84
C TRP A 35 -41.78 -0.59 -9.09
N GLY A 36 -42.40 -0.51 -10.27
CA GLY A 36 -41.72 -0.23 -11.54
C GLY A 36 -41.09 1.17 -11.57
N GLY A 37 -41.76 2.18 -11.03
CA GLY A 37 -41.21 3.53 -10.89
C GLY A 37 -40.01 3.57 -9.93
N MET A 38 -40.11 2.89 -8.79
CA MET A 38 -39.02 2.81 -7.81
C MET A 38 -37.81 2.02 -8.32
N THR A 39 -38.01 0.97 -9.13
CA THR A 39 -36.91 0.21 -9.73
C THR A 39 -36.29 0.93 -10.92
N ALA A 40 -37.08 1.64 -11.74
CA ALA A 40 -36.58 2.47 -12.82
C ALA A 40 -35.80 3.70 -12.31
N ALA A 41 -36.16 4.23 -11.14
CA ALA A 41 -35.45 5.33 -10.49
C ALA A 41 -34.19 4.90 -9.73
N LYS A 42 -33.91 3.59 -9.57
CA LYS A 42 -32.65 3.12 -8.98
C LYS A 42 -31.52 3.29 -9.99
N GLU A 43 -30.69 4.29 -9.75
CA GLU A 43 -29.45 4.50 -10.48
C GLU A 43 -28.55 3.25 -10.39
N ASN A 44 -28.20 2.68 -11.55
CA ASN A 44 -27.30 1.53 -11.60
C ASN A 44 -25.85 1.98 -11.34
N ARG A 45 -25.46 1.96 -10.07
CA ARG A 45 -24.13 2.33 -9.59
C ARG A 45 -23.12 1.18 -9.62
N SER A 46 -23.36 0.13 -10.41
CA SER A 46 -22.43 -1.00 -10.57
C SER A 46 -21.34 -0.67 -11.59
N CYS A 47 -20.08 -0.66 -11.17
CA CYS A 47 -18.95 -0.48 -12.10
C CYS A 47 -18.47 -1.80 -12.72
N ALA A 48 -18.43 -2.85 -11.91
CA ALA A 48 -18.06 -4.22 -12.29
C ALA A 48 -18.56 -5.21 -11.22
N PRO A 49 -18.57 -6.53 -11.45
CA PRO A 49 -18.89 -7.49 -10.40
C PRO A 49 -18.03 -7.29 -9.14
N GLY A 50 -18.68 -6.98 -8.01
CA GLY A 50 -18.00 -6.71 -6.74
C GLY A 50 -17.50 -5.27 -6.54
N VAL A 51 -17.70 -4.39 -7.52
CA VAL A 51 -17.26 -2.98 -7.51
C VAL A 51 -18.44 -2.07 -7.79
N VAL A 52 -18.63 -1.06 -6.94
CA VAL A 52 -19.75 -0.11 -7.00
C VAL A 52 -19.24 1.32 -6.90
N GLN A 53 -20.03 2.26 -7.39
CA GLN A 53 -19.85 3.69 -7.20
C GLN A 53 -20.72 4.14 -6.00
N PRO A 54 -20.13 4.48 -4.84
CA PRO A 54 -20.88 4.93 -3.68
C PRO A 54 -21.73 6.16 -3.96
N GLU A 55 -22.79 6.37 -3.18
CA GLU A 55 -23.62 7.58 -3.29
C GLU A 55 -22.78 8.84 -3.07
N GLY A 56 -22.94 9.84 -3.94
CA GLY A 56 -22.17 11.09 -3.90
C GLY A 56 -20.68 10.96 -4.29
N SER A 57 -20.26 9.82 -4.84
CA SER A 57 -18.87 9.58 -5.28
C SER A 57 -18.77 9.36 -6.78
N ASP A 58 -17.65 9.76 -7.36
CA ASP A 58 -17.25 9.39 -8.73
C ASP A 58 -16.28 8.19 -8.76
N GLU A 59 -15.97 7.63 -7.59
CA GLU A 59 -15.01 6.54 -7.46
C GLU A 59 -15.68 5.16 -7.44
N CYS A 60 -15.14 4.24 -8.23
CA CYS A 60 -15.54 2.83 -8.22
C CYS A 60 -14.73 2.05 -7.17
N VAL A 61 -15.37 1.59 -6.09
CA VAL A 61 -14.73 0.93 -4.94
C VAL A 61 -15.27 -0.48 -4.71
N GLY A 62 -14.49 -1.32 -4.02
CA GLY A 62 -14.85 -2.71 -3.73
C GLY A 62 -13.78 -3.70 -4.14
N VAL A 63 -14.17 -4.94 -4.47
CA VAL A 63 -13.23 -6.02 -4.81
C VAL A 63 -13.55 -6.59 -6.19
N SER A 64 -12.60 -6.47 -7.11
CA SER A 64 -12.68 -6.98 -8.48
C SER A 64 -11.88 -8.28 -8.64
N TRP A 65 -12.48 -9.25 -9.34
CA TRP A 65 -11.82 -10.47 -9.83
C TRP A 65 -11.87 -10.58 -11.38
N SER A 66 -12.33 -9.52 -12.04
CA SER A 66 -12.48 -9.46 -13.50
C SER A 66 -11.31 -8.71 -14.14
N THR A 67 -11.43 -8.37 -15.42
CA THR A 67 -10.48 -7.51 -16.14
C THR A 67 -10.68 -6.01 -15.88
N TYR A 68 -11.54 -5.63 -14.93
CA TYR A 68 -11.84 -4.24 -14.63
C TYR A 68 -10.63 -3.52 -14.00
N ALA A 69 -10.13 -2.50 -14.69
CA ALA A 69 -8.95 -1.73 -14.33
C ALA A 69 -9.27 -0.40 -13.63
N PHE A 70 -10.42 -0.27 -12.96
CA PHE A 70 -10.79 0.92 -12.17
C PHE A 70 -10.73 2.27 -12.92
N GLY A 71 -10.99 2.25 -14.23
CA GLY A 71 -10.91 3.44 -15.09
C GLY A 71 -9.48 3.90 -15.39
N ARG A 72 -8.47 3.06 -15.13
CA ARG A 72 -7.04 3.33 -15.27
C ARG A 72 -6.43 2.47 -16.38
N PRO A 73 -6.22 3.01 -17.60
CA PRO A 73 -5.66 2.26 -18.72
C PRO A 73 -4.29 1.63 -18.43
N GLN A 74 -3.45 2.31 -17.65
CA GLN A 74 -2.13 1.83 -17.22
C GLN A 74 -2.17 0.48 -16.49
N PHE A 75 -3.25 0.16 -15.77
CA PHE A 75 -3.35 -1.13 -15.06
C PHE A 75 -3.80 -2.27 -15.99
N ALA A 76 -4.34 -1.96 -17.17
CA ALA A 76 -5.10 -2.91 -17.96
C ALA A 76 -4.30 -4.17 -18.37
N ASP A 77 -3.02 -4.02 -18.70
CA ASP A 77 -2.16 -5.17 -19.05
C ASP A 77 -1.95 -6.10 -17.85
N THR A 78 -1.57 -5.55 -16.69
CA THR A 78 -1.36 -6.33 -15.47
C THR A 78 -2.65 -6.99 -14.99
N VAL A 79 -3.78 -6.28 -15.02
CA VAL A 79 -5.09 -6.86 -14.64
C VAL A 79 -5.48 -8.00 -15.59
N ARG A 80 -5.23 -7.87 -16.90
CA ARG A 80 -5.43 -8.97 -17.85
C ARG A 80 -4.52 -10.17 -17.55
N ALA A 81 -3.26 -9.93 -17.19
CA ALA A 81 -2.32 -10.99 -16.82
C ALA A 81 -2.77 -11.75 -15.55
N ILE A 82 -3.23 -11.02 -14.52
CA ILE A 82 -3.85 -11.59 -13.31
C ILE A 82 -5.08 -12.42 -13.68
N HIS A 83 -5.95 -11.90 -14.55
CA HIS A 83 -7.15 -12.61 -14.98
C HIS A 83 -6.81 -13.92 -15.70
N ARG A 84 -5.82 -13.91 -16.62
CA ARG A 84 -5.33 -15.12 -17.32
C ARG A 84 -4.78 -16.14 -16.33
N GLU A 85 -4.00 -15.71 -15.35
CA GLU A 85 -3.43 -16.60 -14.33
C GLU A 85 -4.53 -17.19 -13.42
N ASN A 86 -5.48 -16.38 -12.98
CA ASN A 86 -6.63 -16.83 -12.19
C ASN A 86 -7.51 -17.85 -12.96
N ALA A 87 -7.68 -17.66 -14.27
CA ALA A 87 -8.51 -18.55 -15.10
C ALA A 87 -7.93 -19.98 -15.23
N ARG A 88 -6.62 -20.16 -14.98
CA ARG A 88 -5.95 -21.48 -15.01
C ARG A 88 -6.20 -22.29 -13.72
N LEU A 89 -6.74 -21.66 -12.68
CA LEU A 89 -6.90 -22.27 -11.36
C LEU A 89 -8.10 -23.21 -11.32
N LYS A 90 -7.86 -24.46 -10.88
CA LYS A 90 -8.92 -25.45 -10.68
C LYS A 90 -9.65 -25.19 -9.37
N ALA A 91 -10.99 -25.19 -9.42
CA ALA A 91 -11.83 -25.10 -8.23
C ALA A 91 -11.39 -26.12 -7.17
N GLY A 92 -11.39 -25.73 -5.90
CA GLY A 92 -10.89 -26.60 -4.83
C GLY A 92 -9.40 -26.44 -4.52
N GLY A 93 -8.55 -26.12 -5.51
CA GLY A 93 -7.09 -26.17 -5.41
C GLY A 93 -6.37 -24.84 -5.14
N TYR A 94 -7.11 -23.77 -4.84
CA TYR A 94 -6.57 -22.45 -4.57
C TYR A 94 -7.23 -21.77 -3.37
N VAL A 95 -6.55 -20.74 -2.87
CA VAL A 95 -7.10 -19.72 -1.96
C VAL A 95 -6.96 -18.34 -2.59
N THR A 96 -7.69 -17.37 -2.04
CA THR A 96 -7.65 -15.99 -2.52
C THR A 96 -6.77 -15.11 -1.64
N VAL A 97 -5.96 -14.27 -2.28
CA VAL A 97 -5.29 -13.13 -1.67
C VAL A 97 -5.82 -11.87 -2.36
N ALA A 98 -6.17 -10.84 -1.58
CA ALA A 98 -6.56 -9.55 -2.12
C ALA A 98 -5.40 -8.56 -2.03
N LEU A 99 -5.12 -7.84 -3.11
CA LEU A 99 -4.24 -6.68 -3.11
C LEU A 99 -5.06 -5.43 -2.80
N LEU A 100 -4.83 -4.80 -1.65
CA LEU A 100 -5.56 -3.62 -1.19
C LEU A 100 -4.78 -2.35 -1.51
N GLU A 101 -5.13 -1.68 -2.61
CA GLU A 101 -4.47 -0.44 -3.08
C GLU A 101 -5.50 0.59 -3.57
N PRO A 102 -5.17 1.90 -3.55
CA PRO A 102 -6.04 2.96 -4.05
C PRO A 102 -6.06 2.99 -5.58
N PHE A 103 -6.65 1.98 -6.23
CA PHE A 103 -6.72 1.87 -7.70
C PHE A 103 -7.49 3.02 -8.39
N THR A 104 -8.23 3.84 -7.66
CA THR A 104 -8.85 5.07 -8.19
C THR A 104 -8.03 6.34 -7.94
N ALA A 105 -6.79 6.25 -7.42
CA ALA A 105 -5.87 7.38 -7.34
C ALA A 105 -5.69 8.08 -8.70
N THR A 106 -5.56 9.41 -8.70
CA THR A 106 -5.49 10.25 -9.90
C THR A 106 -4.16 10.97 -10.08
N ASP A 107 -3.45 11.23 -8.97
CA ASP A 107 -2.14 11.87 -9.05
C ASP A 107 -1.11 10.89 -9.64
N ALA A 108 -0.14 11.43 -10.38
CA ALA A 108 0.71 10.63 -11.25
C ALA A 108 1.67 9.73 -10.45
N ASP A 109 2.19 10.24 -9.34
CA ASP A 109 3.17 9.54 -8.51
C ASP A 109 2.50 8.33 -7.86
N ASN A 110 1.42 8.52 -7.07
CA ASN A 110 0.71 7.39 -6.46
C ASN A 110 0.18 6.40 -7.49
N LEU A 111 -0.18 6.85 -8.69
CA LEU A 111 -0.64 5.97 -9.75
C LEU A 111 0.47 5.06 -10.30
N ALA A 112 1.70 5.57 -10.43
CA ALA A 112 2.86 4.78 -10.82
C ALA A 112 3.18 3.74 -9.74
N ASP A 113 3.16 4.14 -8.47
CA ASP A 113 3.42 3.22 -7.36
C ASP A 113 2.39 2.11 -7.28
N VAL A 114 1.09 2.43 -7.40
CA VAL A 114 0.02 1.41 -7.44
C VAL A 114 0.18 0.46 -8.62
N LEU A 115 0.64 0.95 -9.79
CA LEU A 115 0.96 0.07 -10.93
C LEU A 115 2.11 -0.87 -10.58
N HIS A 116 3.18 -0.36 -9.99
CA HIS A 116 4.36 -1.15 -9.63
C HIS A 116 4.02 -2.18 -8.54
N GLU A 117 3.23 -1.81 -7.52
CA GLU A 117 2.74 -2.74 -6.51
C GLU A 117 1.86 -3.85 -7.13
N LEU A 118 0.95 -3.49 -8.04
CA LEU A 118 0.12 -4.43 -8.80
C LEU A 118 0.97 -5.43 -9.61
N GLN A 119 2.01 -4.94 -10.29
CA GLN A 119 2.94 -5.76 -11.04
C GLN A 119 3.74 -6.70 -10.13
N GLY A 120 4.26 -6.19 -9.00
CA GLY A 120 5.02 -6.98 -8.03
C GLY A 120 4.19 -8.13 -7.45
N ALA A 121 2.97 -7.83 -7.01
CA ALA A 121 2.03 -8.82 -6.49
C ALA A 121 1.68 -9.89 -7.54
N TYR A 122 1.46 -9.48 -8.80
CA TYR A 122 1.22 -10.43 -9.89
C TYR A 122 2.41 -11.35 -10.15
N LEU A 123 3.64 -10.82 -10.20
CA LEU A 123 4.82 -11.64 -10.46
C LEU A 123 5.07 -12.66 -9.35
N ALA A 124 4.79 -12.29 -8.10
CA ALA A 124 4.85 -13.21 -6.97
C ALA A 124 3.75 -14.28 -7.02
N GLN A 125 2.52 -13.91 -7.44
CA GLN A 125 1.45 -14.88 -7.71
C GLN A 125 1.89 -15.88 -8.78
N TYR A 126 2.39 -15.38 -9.92
CA TYR A 126 2.85 -16.19 -11.03
C TYR A 126 3.94 -17.16 -10.58
N GLN A 127 4.97 -16.67 -9.88
CA GLN A 127 6.01 -17.53 -9.34
C GLN A 127 5.44 -18.62 -8.42
N ALA A 128 4.59 -18.27 -7.45
CA ALA A 128 4.00 -19.25 -6.54
C ALA A 128 3.17 -20.31 -7.29
N ASN A 129 2.49 -19.91 -8.36
CA ASN A 129 1.64 -20.82 -9.13
C ASN A 129 2.42 -21.68 -10.14
N HIS A 130 3.64 -21.29 -10.51
CA HIS A 130 4.47 -21.99 -11.48
C HIS A 130 5.77 -22.57 -10.88
N ASP A 131 5.99 -22.44 -9.57
CA ASP A 131 7.12 -23.07 -8.91
C ASP A 131 7.11 -24.61 -9.05
N THR A 132 8.31 -25.20 -9.08
CA THR A 132 8.53 -26.64 -9.24
C THR A 132 8.36 -27.42 -7.94
N THR A 133 8.22 -26.73 -6.80
CA THR A 133 8.07 -27.36 -5.49
C THR A 133 6.73 -28.07 -5.34
N GLY A 134 5.73 -27.67 -6.13
CA GLY A 134 4.39 -28.26 -6.12
C GLY A 134 3.56 -27.88 -4.91
N LEU A 135 4.06 -26.97 -4.06
CA LEU A 135 3.40 -26.56 -2.82
C LEU A 135 1.98 -26.02 -3.08
N LYS A 136 1.09 -26.36 -2.15
CA LYS A 136 -0.34 -26.01 -2.17
C LYS A 136 -0.70 -25.16 -0.97
N PRO A 137 -1.78 -24.36 -1.04
CA PRO A 137 -2.64 -24.13 -2.20
C PRO A 137 -1.99 -23.26 -3.29
N LYS A 138 -2.60 -23.24 -4.49
CA LYS A 138 -2.34 -22.20 -5.51
C LYS A 138 -3.03 -20.89 -5.10
N ILE A 139 -2.66 -19.79 -5.73
CA ILE A 139 -3.04 -18.45 -5.30
C ILE A 139 -3.85 -17.75 -6.38
N ARG A 140 -5.07 -17.34 -6.01
CA ARG A 140 -5.92 -16.42 -6.78
C ARG A 140 -5.70 -15.01 -6.26
N LEU A 141 -5.29 -14.08 -7.11
CA LEU A 141 -5.11 -12.67 -6.77
C LEU A 141 -6.34 -11.86 -7.20
N VAL A 142 -6.90 -11.05 -6.30
CA VAL A 142 -8.01 -10.13 -6.59
C VAL A 142 -7.65 -8.71 -6.16
N LEU A 143 -8.31 -7.70 -6.72
CA LEU A 143 -7.98 -6.30 -6.48
C LEU A 143 -9.02 -5.65 -5.59
N ALA A 144 -8.62 -5.12 -4.45
CA ALA A 144 -9.46 -4.44 -3.49
C ALA A 144 -9.15 -2.94 -3.53
N ASN A 145 -10.10 -2.12 -3.94
CA ASN A 145 -9.97 -0.66 -4.00
C ASN A 145 -10.76 -0.01 -2.85
N PRO A 146 -10.12 0.69 -1.89
CA PRO A 146 -10.80 1.45 -0.85
C PRO A 146 -11.11 2.91 -1.28
N GLY A 147 -10.85 3.28 -2.53
CA GLY A 147 -10.87 4.66 -3.02
C GLY A 147 -9.49 5.30 -2.99
N SER A 148 -9.32 6.42 -3.70
CA SER A 148 -8.07 7.16 -3.87
C SER A 148 -7.44 7.59 -2.53
N THR A 149 -8.27 8.04 -1.59
CA THR A 149 -7.86 8.44 -0.23
C THR A 149 -8.16 7.36 0.82
N GLY A 150 -8.61 6.17 0.40
CA GLY A 150 -9.07 5.11 1.28
C GLY A 150 -10.38 5.41 2.02
N THR A 151 -11.11 6.48 1.68
CA THR A 151 -12.34 6.92 2.37
C THR A 151 -13.41 5.81 2.46
N TYR A 152 -13.46 4.90 1.48
CA TYR A 152 -14.43 3.81 1.41
C TYR A 152 -13.90 2.49 1.97
N TRP A 153 -12.85 2.52 2.81
CA TRP A 153 -12.25 1.32 3.38
C TRP A 153 -13.26 0.38 4.03
N LYS A 154 -14.29 0.89 4.74
CA LYS A 154 -15.33 0.08 5.39
C LYS A 154 -16.02 -0.85 4.40
N TYR A 155 -16.45 -0.29 3.27
CA TYR A 155 -17.14 -1.05 2.23
C TYR A 155 -16.26 -2.18 1.67
N THR A 156 -14.99 -1.87 1.41
CA THR A 156 -14.02 -2.82 0.87
C THR A 156 -13.68 -3.91 1.90
N VAL A 157 -13.50 -3.56 3.17
CA VAL A 157 -13.29 -4.52 4.27
C VAL A 157 -14.50 -5.44 4.46
N ASP A 158 -15.73 -4.91 4.43
CA ASP A 158 -16.94 -5.72 4.50
C ASP A 158 -17.04 -6.72 3.33
N ARG A 159 -16.60 -6.32 2.13
CA ARG A 159 -16.54 -7.23 0.98
C ARG A 159 -15.50 -8.33 1.18
N LEU A 160 -14.32 -7.99 1.69
CA LEU A 160 -13.25 -8.93 1.98
C LEU A 160 -13.66 -9.95 3.05
N GLU A 161 -14.36 -9.51 4.10
CA GLU A 161 -14.89 -10.42 5.12
C GLU A 161 -15.89 -11.43 4.53
N ARG A 162 -16.81 -10.98 3.68
CA ARG A 162 -17.73 -11.89 2.97
C ARG A 162 -16.98 -12.91 2.11
N MET A 163 -15.89 -12.50 1.46
CA MET A 163 -15.04 -13.42 0.70
C MET A 163 -14.26 -14.40 1.59
N ALA A 164 -13.91 -13.99 2.81
CA ALA A 164 -13.21 -14.83 3.79
C ALA A 164 -14.11 -15.92 4.37
N LYS A 165 -15.37 -15.57 4.67
CA LYS A 165 -16.42 -16.46 5.20
C LYS A 165 -17.09 -17.30 4.10
N GLY A 166 -17.04 -16.84 2.84
CA GLY A 166 -17.72 -17.44 1.70
C GLY A 166 -16.88 -18.46 0.91
N ARG A 167 -17.36 -18.77 -0.29
CA ARG A 167 -16.74 -19.74 -1.21
C ARG A 167 -15.45 -19.23 -1.87
N ASP A 168 -15.20 -17.92 -1.80
CA ASP A 168 -14.02 -17.26 -2.34
C ASP A 168 -12.73 -17.61 -1.60
N ARG A 169 -12.83 -18.07 -0.35
CA ARG A 169 -11.68 -18.55 0.44
C ARG A 169 -10.56 -17.50 0.50
N LEU A 170 -10.91 -16.23 0.78
CA LEU A 170 -9.91 -15.22 1.10
C LEU A 170 -9.13 -15.69 2.34
N ARG A 171 -7.79 -15.67 2.25
CA ARG A 171 -6.89 -16.10 3.33
C ARG A 171 -5.86 -15.07 3.75
N ALA A 172 -5.66 -14.03 2.95
CA ALA A 172 -4.84 -12.89 3.32
C ALA A 172 -5.24 -11.66 2.50
N VAL A 173 -4.93 -10.49 3.04
CA VAL A 173 -4.85 -9.23 2.30
C VAL A 173 -3.37 -8.84 2.26
N THR A 174 -2.87 -8.48 1.09
CA THR A 174 -1.52 -7.93 0.90
C THR A 174 -1.62 -6.53 0.31
N GLY A 175 -0.53 -5.78 0.32
CA GLY A 175 -0.49 -4.40 -0.14
C GLY A 175 -0.61 -3.47 1.05
N VAL A 176 -1.48 -2.46 0.95
CA VAL A 176 -1.50 -1.31 1.85
C VAL A 176 -0.23 -0.49 1.62
N GLY A 177 -0.20 0.24 0.50
CA GLY A 177 0.96 1.03 0.07
C GLY A 177 1.24 2.31 0.87
N GLN A 178 0.33 2.73 1.77
CA GLN A 178 0.48 4.01 2.48
C GLN A 178 0.05 3.96 3.95
N SER A 179 0.84 4.60 4.82
CA SER A 179 0.49 4.78 6.23
C SER A 179 -0.43 5.98 6.46
N THR A 180 -1.72 5.83 6.14
CA THR A 180 -2.76 6.86 6.34
C THR A 180 -3.73 6.47 7.46
N ASP A 181 -4.48 7.42 8.03
CA ASP A 181 -5.48 7.12 9.06
C ASP A 181 -6.60 6.21 8.54
N ASN A 182 -6.92 6.26 7.24
CA ASN A 182 -7.89 5.36 6.61
C ASN A 182 -7.33 3.94 6.48
N ASN A 183 -6.09 3.78 6.03
CA ASN A 183 -5.45 2.47 5.96
C ASN A 183 -5.22 1.86 7.33
N LYS A 184 -4.84 2.66 8.34
CA LYS A 184 -4.76 2.21 9.73
C LYS A 184 -6.08 1.64 10.24
N ARG A 185 -7.20 2.31 9.95
CA ARG A 185 -8.55 1.83 10.29
C ARG A 185 -8.93 0.57 9.51
N ALA A 186 -8.59 0.49 8.22
CA ALA A 186 -8.81 -0.70 7.40
C ALA A 186 -8.06 -1.92 7.95
N VAL A 187 -6.78 -1.76 8.30
CA VAL A 187 -5.94 -2.81 8.88
C VAL A 187 -6.47 -3.23 10.25
N ALA A 188 -6.83 -2.29 11.12
CA ALA A 188 -7.46 -2.59 12.41
C ALA A 188 -8.73 -3.44 12.24
N GLU A 189 -9.61 -3.06 11.32
CA GLU A 189 -10.86 -3.79 11.11
C GLU A 189 -10.64 -5.19 10.49
N LEU A 190 -9.75 -5.30 9.50
CA LEU A 190 -9.40 -6.59 8.89
C LEU A 190 -8.82 -7.56 9.93
N THR A 191 -7.85 -7.10 10.71
CA THR A 191 -7.19 -7.90 11.75
C THR A 191 -8.13 -8.23 12.91
N ALA A 192 -9.01 -7.32 13.31
CA ALA A 192 -10.06 -7.59 14.30
C ALA A 192 -11.05 -8.67 13.83
N ARG A 193 -11.30 -8.76 12.52
CA ARG A 193 -12.09 -9.85 11.90
C ARG A 193 -11.28 -11.13 11.68
N GLY A 194 -10.04 -11.18 12.17
CA GLY A 194 -9.12 -12.30 12.05
C GLY A 194 -8.55 -12.50 10.65
N ILE A 195 -8.70 -11.54 9.73
CA ILE A 195 -8.15 -11.62 8.38
C ILE A 195 -6.68 -11.19 8.42
N PRO A 196 -5.73 -12.08 8.07
CA PRO A 196 -4.31 -11.71 8.06
C PRO A 196 -4.04 -10.62 7.03
N VAL A 197 -3.22 -9.65 7.41
CA VAL A 197 -2.81 -8.52 6.57
C VAL A 197 -1.30 -8.50 6.44
N ILE A 198 -0.80 -8.29 5.23
CA ILE A 198 0.61 -8.11 4.93
C ILE A 198 0.81 -6.71 4.36
N GLY A 199 1.42 -5.83 5.13
CA GLY A 199 1.81 -4.49 4.71
C GLY A 199 3.00 -4.51 3.76
N SER A 200 2.83 -3.96 2.55
CA SER A 200 3.91 -3.72 1.59
C SER A 200 4.76 -2.53 2.02
N SER A 201 4.13 -1.36 2.15
CA SER A 201 4.83 -0.07 2.29
C SER A 201 4.37 0.75 3.51
N ILE A 202 3.76 0.11 4.51
CA ILE A 202 3.39 0.77 5.77
C ILE A 202 4.54 0.84 6.78
N THR A 203 5.19 1.99 6.83
CA THR A 203 6.33 2.29 7.71
C THR A 203 5.93 2.91 9.05
N ALA A 204 4.73 3.48 9.21
CA ALA A 204 4.34 4.16 10.45
C ALA A 204 4.39 3.24 11.67
N ASP A 205 5.03 3.71 12.75
CA ASP A 205 5.19 2.97 13.99
C ASP A 205 3.84 2.68 14.67
N ASP A 206 2.89 3.60 14.57
CA ASP A 206 1.55 3.43 15.13
C ASP A 206 0.61 2.59 14.22
N LEU A 207 1.11 2.11 13.08
CA LEU A 207 0.56 1.07 12.22
C LEU A 207 1.44 -0.20 12.28
N ALA A 208 1.92 -0.52 13.47
CA ALA A 208 2.70 -1.71 13.78
C ALA A 208 2.26 -2.33 15.10
N ASN A 209 2.63 -3.60 15.30
CA ASN A 209 2.50 -4.31 16.58
C ASN A 209 3.78 -4.17 17.41
N GLY A 210 3.75 -4.61 18.67
CA GLY A 210 4.89 -4.54 19.60
C GLY A 210 5.17 -3.16 20.19
N GLN A 211 4.59 -2.10 19.64
CA GLN A 211 4.76 -0.75 20.19
C GLN A 211 4.15 -0.68 21.60
N HIS A 212 4.97 -0.24 22.56
CA HIS A 212 4.58 -0.19 23.98
C HIS A 212 4.07 -1.53 24.54
N GLY A 213 4.54 -2.66 23.98
CA GLY A 213 4.16 -4.01 24.41
C GLY A 213 2.73 -4.41 24.05
N LYS A 214 2.12 -3.80 23.02
CA LYS A 214 0.76 -4.10 22.57
C LYS A 214 0.74 -4.50 21.08
N ASP A 215 -0.22 -5.36 20.75
CA ASP A 215 -0.49 -5.80 19.37
C ASP A 215 -1.88 -5.34 18.93
N PRO A 216 -2.05 -4.05 18.56
CA PRO A 216 -3.34 -3.51 18.13
C PRO A 216 -3.85 -4.10 16.80
N PHE A 217 -2.99 -4.78 16.02
CA PHE A 217 -3.31 -5.36 14.72
C PHE A 217 -3.00 -6.86 14.69
N PRO A 218 -3.72 -7.72 15.43
CA PRO A 218 -3.43 -9.15 15.51
C PRO A 218 -3.49 -9.82 14.12
N GLY A 219 -2.40 -10.46 13.70
CA GLY A 219 -2.31 -11.05 12.36
C GLY A 219 -1.83 -10.10 11.26
N LEU A 220 -1.39 -8.89 11.62
CA LEU A 220 -0.57 -8.05 10.75
C LEU A 220 0.87 -8.58 10.68
N ALA A 221 1.41 -8.64 9.47
CA ALA A 221 2.83 -8.74 9.20
C ALA A 221 3.27 -7.61 8.27
N ARG A 222 4.55 -7.23 8.30
CA ARG A 222 5.09 -6.18 7.43
C ARG A 222 6.38 -6.63 6.77
N VAL A 223 6.61 -6.15 5.54
CA VAL A 223 7.90 -6.31 4.85
C VAL A 223 8.75 -5.05 4.96
N SER A 224 8.10 -3.88 5.00
CA SER A 224 8.74 -2.59 5.19
C SER A 224 9.27 -2.39 6.62
N PRO A 225 10.45 -1.75 6.79
CA PRO A 225 10.92 -1.27 8.10
C PRO A 225 9.93 -0.26 8.73
N THR A 226 10.03 -0.03 10.04
CA THR A 226 9.34 1.12 10.67
C THR A 226 10.03 2.45 10.32
N ASN A 227 9.32 3.58 10.45
CA ASN A 227 9.94 4.91 10.41
C ASN A 227 11.04 5.04 11.46
N THR A 228 10.90 4.42 12.64
CA THR A 228 12.00 4.32 13.62
C THR A 228 13.21 3.59 13.03
N ASP A 229 13.02 2.45 12.37
CA ASP A 229 14.09 1.67 11.75
C ASP A 229 14.77 2.41 10.60
N GLU A 230 13.99 3.09 9.76
CA GLU A 230 14.48 3.96 8.69
C GLU A 230 15.32 5.10 9.25
N ALA A 231 14.83 5.79 10.28
CA ALA A 231 15.55 6.86 10.96
C ALA A 231 16.86 6.34 11.59
N ARG A 232 16.86 5.16 12.21
CA ARG A 232 18.08 4.52 12.75
C ARG A 232 19.07 4.16 11.65
N ALA A 233 18.60 3.63 10.51
CA ALA A 233 19.44 3.33 9.36
C ALA A 233 20.07 4.60 8.76
N LEU A 234 19.30 5.69 8.63
CA LEU A 234 19.82 7.01 8.24
C LEU A 234 20.85 7.55 9.21
N ALA A 235 20.58 7.45 10.52
CA ALA A 235 21.51 7.89 11.56
C ALA A 235 22.84 7.15 11.46
N SER A 236 22.80 5.83 11.32
CA SER A 236 23.99 5.00 11.13
C SER A 236 24.73 5.33 9.82
N PHE A 237 24.00 5.70 8.77
CA PHE A 237 24.58 6.05 7.49
C PHE A 237 25.30 7.41 7.51
N ALA A 238 24.56 8.46 7.90
CA ALA A 238 24.97 9.85 7.75
C ALA A 238 25.77 10.37 8.96
N LYS A 239 25.88 9.57 10.04
CA LYS A 239 26.49 9.99 11.32
C LYS A 239 25.89 11.32 11.80
N VAL A 240 24.55 11.41 11.75
CA VAL A 240 23.79 12.63 12.04
C VAL A 240 24.16 13.15 13.42
N SER A 241 24.58 14.41 13.48
CA SER A 241 24.88 15.12 14.73
C SER A 241 23.72 16.03 15.08
N ALA A 242 23.10 15.82 16.25
CA ALA A 242 21.93 16.59 16.69
C ALA A 242 22.18 18.11 16.72
N VAL A 243 23.40 18.53 17.07
CA VAL A 243 23.77 19.96 17.15
C VAL A 243 23.93 20.64 15.78
N ASN A 244 24.03 19.85 14.72
CA ASN A 244 24.23 20.31 13.33
C ASN A 244 23.00 20.04 12.44
N ALA A 245 21.90 19.58 13.03
CA ALA A 245 20.73 19.15 12.31
C ALA A 245 19.48 19.97 12.66
N PHE A 246 18.63 20.17 11.65
CA PHE A 246 17.43 20.98 11.70
C PHE A 246 16.23 20.16 11.22
N LEU A 247 15.11 20.19 11.94
CA LEU A 247 13.91 19.42 11.58
C LEU A 247 12.85 20.30 10.93
N VAL A 248 12.30 19.85 9.82
CA VAL A 248 11.11 20.40 9.16
C VAL A 248 10.03 19.31 9.14
N TYR A 249 8.82 19.60 9.62
CA TYR A 249 7.79 18.56 9.82
C TYR A 249 6.36 19.01 9.51
N ASP A 250 5.52 18.04 9.13
CA ASP A 250 4.07 18.23 8.99
C ASP A 250 3.41 18.31 10.37
N ARG A 251 2.92 19.50 10.75
CA ARG A 251 2.27 19.77 12.04
C ARG A 251 0.95 19.03 12.23
N THR A 252 0.17 18.87 11.17
CA THR A 252 -1.14 18.20 11.28
C THR A 252 -0.95 16.72 11.45
N GLY A 253 -0.01 16.18 10.67
CA GLY A 253 0.46 14.82 10.76
C GLY A 253 -0.57 13.77 10.31
N ASP A 254 -0.11 12.74 9.61
CA ASP A 254 -0.82 11.47 9.47
C ASP A 254 0.03 10.37 10.14
N PRO A 255 -0.39 9.08 10.15
CA PRO A 255 0.41 8.02 10.76
C PRO A 255 1.87 8.02 10.28
N TYR A 256 2.10 8.22 8.98
CA TYR A 256 3.46 8.32 8.44
C TYR A 256 4.23 9.50 9.04
N THR A 257 3.75 10.72 8.79
CA THR A 257 4.54 11.92 9.07
C THR A 257 4.73 12.14 10.58
N ARG A 258 3.73 11.79 11.41
CA ARG A 258 3.83 11.90 12.88
C ARG A 258 4.89 10.97 13.45
N THR A 259 4.95 9.71 13.02
CA THR A 259 5.92 8.78 13.62
C THR A 259 7.32 8.97 13.05
N LEU A 260 7.45 9.43 11.80
CA LEU A 260 8.72 9.88 11.25
C LEU A 260 9.26 11.11 11.99
N GLN A 261 8.40 12.11 12.23
CA GLN A 261 8.73 13.26 13.07
C GLN A 261 9.20 12.80 14.45
N GLY A 262 8.43 11.98 15.16
CA GLY A 262 8.79 11.49 16.49
C GLY A 262 10.09 10.69 16.50
N SER A 263 10.44 10.01 15.41
CA SER A 263 11.71 9.31 15.25
C SER A 263 12.88 10.27 15.08
N PHE A 264 12.73 11.31 14.26
CA PHE A 264 13.73 12.36 14.09
C PHE A 264 13.90 13.22 15.34
N GLU A 265 12.83 13.55 16.06
CA GLU A 265 12.92 14.28 17.33
C GLU A 265 13.75 13.53 18.37
N LYS A 266 13.61 12.19 18.45
CA LYS A 266 14.45 11.36 19.32
C LYS A 266 15.94 11.45 18.94
N MET A 267 16.25 11.51 17.64
CA MET A 267 17.62 11.68 17.15
C MET A 267 18.18 13.08 17.45
N LEU A 268 17.30 14.09 17.50
CA LEU A 268 17.66 15.49 17.70
C LEU A 268 17.58 15.94 19.16
N LYS A 269 17.53 15.02 20.13
CA LYS A 269 17.62 15.39 21.55
C LYS A 269 18.89 16.21 21.81
N GLY A 270 18.71 17.44 22.30
CA GLY A 270 19.80 18.40 22.49
C GLY A 270 20.17 19.24 21.26
N SER A 271 19.33 19.25 20.22
CA SER A 271 19.47 20.19 19.10
C SER A 271 19.37 21.65 19.58
N ARG A 272 20.04 22.54 18.84
CA ARG A 272 20.11 23.97 19.11
C ARG A 272 18.87 24.74 18.64
N TYR A 273 18.13 24.18 17.69
CA TYR A 273 17.06 24.86 17.00
C TYR A 273 15.72 24.17 17.23
N GLU A 274 14.69 24.99 17.36
CA GLU A 274 13.31 24.51 17.36
C GLU A 274 12.95 23.93 15.98
N ALA A 275 12.27 22.78 15.99
CA ALA A 275 11.76 22.16 14.77
C ALA A 275 10.74 23.07 14.09
N GLN A 276 10.80 23.17 12.76
CA GLN A 276 9.94 24.07 12.01
C GLN A 276 8.72 23.33 11.44
N PRO A 277 7.50 23.73 11.82
CA PRO A 277 6.28 23.14 11.29
C PRO A 277 5.91 23.69 9.91
N PHE A 278 5.27 22.86 9.10
CA PHE A 278 4.40 23.28 8.00
C PHE A 278 3.03 22.62 8.14
N THR A 279 2.05 23.06 7.36
CA THR A 279 0.69 22.49 7.37
C THR A 279 0.23 22.27 5.92
N PRO A 280 0.19 21.00 5.45
CA PRO A 280 -0.29 20.67 4.13
C PRO A 280 -1.84 20.72 4.06
N PRO A 281 -2.42 20.67 2.85
CA PRO A 281 -3.84 20.38 2.68
C PRO A 281 -4.22 19.02 3.30
N ALA A 282 -5.51 18.82 3.59
CA ALA A 282 -6.01 17.55 4.13
C ALA A 282 -5.71 16.36 3.19
N ASP A 283 -5.87 16.58 1.88
CA ASP A 283 -5.34 15.70 0.84
C ASP A 283 -3.88 16.09 0.55
N ARG A 284 -2.94 15.28 1.06
CA ARG A 284 -1.50 15.55 0.99
C ARG A 284 -0.92 15.42 -0.42
N SER A 285 -1.66 14.81 -1.36
CA SER A 285 -1.29 14.78 -2.79
C SER A 285 -1.46 16.14 -3.49
N LYS A 286 -2.14 17.11 -2.83
CA LYS A 286 -2.37 18.44 -3.38
C LYS A 286 -1.24 19.40 -3.02
N GLU A 287 -0.90 20.26 -3.98
CA GLU A 287 0.12 21.31 -3.82
C GLU A 287 -0.15 22.23 -2.62
N GLY A 288 -1.37 22.75 -2.51
CA GLY A 288 -1.71 23.71 -1.45
C GLY A 288 -0.84 24.96 -1.47
N SER A 289 -0.51 25.48 -0.29
CA SER A 289 0.26 26.72 -0.08
C SER A 289 1.56 26.51 0.72
N THR A 290 1.99 25.25 0.90
CA THR A 290 3.16 24.89 1.72
C THR A 290 4.47 25.48 1.20
N SER A 291 4.58 25.73 -0.10
CA SER A 291 5.72 26.45 -0.72
C SER A 291 5.99 27.83 -0.09
N ASN A 292 4.94 28.57 0.29
CA ASN A 292 5.09 29.88 0.93
C ASN A 292 5.74 29.76 2.31
N VAL A 293 5.41 28.71 3.06
CA VAL A 293 6.02 28.43 4.37
C VAL A 293 7.46 27.95 4.19
N PHE A 294 7.72 27.12 3.18
CA PHE A 294 9.08 26.66 2.87
C PHE A 294 10.04 27.79 2.52
N ALA A 295 9.57 28.87 1.89
CA ALA A 295 10.39 30.06 1.65
C ALA A 295 10.84 30.70 2.97
N GLN A 296 9.93 30.79 3.95
CA GLN A 296 10.25 31.32 5.28
C GLN A 296 11.21 30.39 6.04
N ILE A 297 10.96 29.07 6.02
CA ILE A 297 11.83 28.08 6.65
C ILE A 297 13.24 28.10 6.03
N THR A 298 13.34 28.28 4.71
CA THR A 298 14.63 28.42 4.00
C THR A 298 15.38 29.67 4.46
N ASN A 299 14.69 30.79 4.68
CA ASN A 299 15.31 32.00 5.23
C ASN A 299 15.81 31.78 6.68
N ILE A 300 15.05 31.07 7.51
CA ILE A 300 15.47 30.70 8.87
C ILE A 300 16.72 29.82 8.81
N LEU A 301 16.72 28.80 7.94
CA LEU A 301 17.87 27.92 7.70
C LEU A 301 19.10 28.71 7.28
N CYS A 302 18.98 29.69 6.38
CA CYS A 302 20.10 30.53 5.96
C CYS A 302 20.73 31.32 7.13
N ASN A 303 19.94 31.68 8.14
CA ASN A 303 20.41 32.42 9.32
C ASN A 303 21.05 31.53 10.41
N THR A 304 21.10 30.21 10.23
CA THR A 304 21.85 29.32 11.13
C THR A 304 23.36 29.37 10.83
N PRO A 305 24.24 28.93 11.75
CA PRO A 305 25.66 28.74 11.47
C PRO A 305 25.88 27.73 10.34
N ALA A 306 26.99 27.89 9.61
CA ALA A 306 27.39 26.99 8.53
C ALA A 306 27.53 25.51 8.98
N SER A 307 27.77 25.26 10.27
CA SER A 307 27.81 23.91 10.83
C SER A 307 26.45 23.21 10.86
N THR A 308 25.33 23.94 10.69
CA THR A 308 23.99 23.36 10.59
C THR A 308 23.71 23.01 9.13
N ASP A 309 24.24 21.87 8.69
CA ASP A 309 24.25 21.46 7.29
C ASP A 309 23.30 20.28 7.00
N THR A 310 22.64 19.74 8.02
CA THR A 310 21.75 18.58 7.89
C THR A 310 20.31 19.00 8.14
N ILE A 311 19.43 18.66 7.23
CA ILE A 311 17.98 18.91 7.34
C ILE A 311 17.29 17.55 7.40
N LEU A 312 16.58 17.28 8.48
CA LEU A 312 15.67 16.15 8.57
C LEU A 312 14.28 16.63 8.14
N PHE A 313 13.67 15.97 7.17
CA PHE A 313 12.35 16.33 6.65
C PHE A 313 11.34 15.23 6.94
N ALA A 314 10.29 15.54 7.69
CA ALA A 314 9.20 14.64 8.05
C ALA A 314 7.89 15.10 7.38
N GLY A 315 7.71 14.73 6.11
CA GLY A 315 6.56 15.10 5.28
C GLY A 315 6.35 14.13 4.12
N ARG A 316 5.24 14.29 3.39
CA ARG A 316 4.93 13.50 2.18
C ARG A 316 5.66 14.02 0.95
N HIS A 317 5.78 13.18 -0.08
CA HIS A 317 6.52 13.45 -1.31
C HIS A 317 6.15 14.78 -1.99
N THR A 318 4.87 15.13 -2.10
CA THR A 318 4.44 16.42 -2.69
C THR A 318 5.05 17.61 -1.94
N GLN A 319 5.02 17.61 -0.61
CA GLN A 319 5.60 18.69 0.19
C GLN A 319 7.13 18.62 0.23
N LEU A 320 7.72 17.42 0.20
CA LEU A 320 9.17 17.24 0.07
C LEU A 320 9.68 17.86 -1.24
N ARG A 321 9.02 17.61 -2.37
CA ARG A 321 9.34 18.23 -3.65
C ARG A 321 9.33 19.75 -3.54
N GLN A 322 8.25 20.33 -3.01
CA GLN A 322 8.15 21.78 -2.86
C GLN A 322 9.28 22.34 -2.01
N PHE A 323 9.62 21.67 -0.90
CA PHE A 323 10.71 22.07 -0.04
C PHE A 323 12.07 22.03 -0.77
N ILE A 324 12.35 20.96 -1.54
CA ILE A 324 13.57 20.84 -2.34
C ILE A 324 13.66 21.96 -3.38
N ASN A 325 12.57 22.23 -4.11
CA ASN A 325 12.51 23.30 -5.11
C ASN A 325 12.80 24.67 -4.47
N THR A 326 12.18 24.96 -3.32
CA THR A 326 12.42 26.22 -2.60
C THR A 326 13.84 26.31 -2.06
N LEU A 327 14.39 25.22 -1.53
CA LEU A 327 15.76 25.18 -1.02
C LEU A 327 16.80 25.32 -2.13
N GLY A 328 16.49 24.88 -3.35
CA GLY A 328 17.29 25.15 -4.55
C GLY A 328 17.39 26.64 -4.90
N GLN A 329 16.37 27.42 -4.54
CA GLN A 329 16.26 28.86 -4.79
C GLN A 329 16.68 29.72 -3.58
N ARG A 330 17.29 29.10 -2.56
CA ARG A 330 17.71 29.78 -1.32
C ARG A 330 18.69 30.93 -1.58
N GLY A 331 18.61 32.02 -0.81
CA GLY A 331 19.55 33.14 -0.94
C GLY A 331 20.99 32.83 -0.50
N CYS A 332 21.18 31.89 0.43
CA CYS A 332 22.49 31.48 0.94
C CYS A 332 23.12 30.35 0.09
N HIS A 333 23.43 30.66 -1.18
CA HIS A 333 23.98 29.69 -2.14
C HIS A 333 25.37 29.15 -1.78
N ASP A 334 26.13 29.85 -0.94
CA ASP A 334 27.43 29.41 -0.43
C ASP A 334 27.31 28.29 0.62
N ARG A 335 26.11 28.08 1.17
CA ARG A 335 25.86 27.09 2.21
C ARG A 335 25.56 25.70 1.65
N ARG A 336 26.18 24.70 2.28
CA ARG A 336 25.91 23.28 2.05
C ARG A 336 24.73 22.81 2.91
N PHE A 337 23.80 22.10 2.28
CA PHE A 337 22.70 21.40 2.93
C PHE A 337 22.58 19.96 2.43
N THR A 338 22.36 19.04 3.37
CA THR A 338 21.99 17.66 3.11
C THR A 338 20.60 17.43 3.68
N VAL A 339 19.61 17.23 2.81
CA VAL A 339 18.26 16.81 3.19
C VAL A 339 18.25 15.30 3.35
N LEU A 340 17.80 14.82 4.51
CA LEU A 340 17.56 13.43 4.84
C LEU A 340 16.07 13.24 5.15
N THR A 341 15.45 12.23 4.55
CA THR A 341 14.01 11.93 4.69
C THR A 341 13.75 10.42 4.60
N GLY A 342 12.55 10.00 4.98
CA GLY A 342 12.09 8.61 4.84
C GLY A 342 11.78 8.20 3.40
N ASP A 343 11.13 7.05 3.26
CA ASP A 343 10.73 6.40 1.99
C ASP A 343 9.90 7.22 1.01
N GLU A 344 9.22 8.28 1.44
CA GLU A 344 8.53 9.22 0.54
C GLU A 344 9.49 9.89 -0.47
N GLY A 345 10.80 9.89 -0.23
CA GLY A 345 11.77 10.34 -1.24
C GLY A 345 11.81 9.48 -2.51
N SER A 346 11.34 8.22 -2.44
CA SER A 346 11.32 7.30 -3.60
C SER A 346 10.33 7.72 -4.69
N TYR A 347 9.31 8.48 -4.32
CA TYR A 347 8.25 8.98 -5.21
C TYR A 347 8.73 10.15 -6.09
N LEU A 348 9.89 10.74 -5.79
CA LEU A 348 10.40 11.91 -6.51
C LEU A 348 11.19 11.55 -7.78
N ALA A 349 11.51 10.28 -7.99
CA ALA A 349 12.18 9.85 -9.22
C ALA A 349 11.21 9.98 -10.40
N GLY A 350 11.55 10.82 -11.38
CA GLY A 350 10.67 11.09 -12.52
C GLY A 350 9.49 12.04 -12.25
N ASP A 351 9.38 12.61 -11.04
CA ASP A 351 8.43 13.69 -10.74
C ASP A 351 8.72 14.89 -11.66
N ARG A 352 7.68 15.32 -12.39
CA ARG A 352 7.78 16.37 -13.42
C ARG A 352 7.82 17.77 -12.86
N ASP A 353 7.31 17.96 -11.65
CA ASP A 353 7.24 19.26 -10.99
C ASP A 353 8.47 19.49 -10.10
N LEU A 354 9.31 18.48 -9.90
CA LEU A 354 10.61 18.61 -9.24
C LEU A 354 11.53 19.44 -10.14
N ASP A 355 12.03 20.56 -9.60
CA ASP A 355 12.94 21.44 -10.33
C ASP A 355 14.35 20.82 -10.39
N PRO A 356 14.81 20.33 -11.55
CA PRO A 356 16.12 19.70 -11.65
C PRO A 356 17.26 20.69 -11.38
N SER A 357 17.02 22.00 -11.50
CA SER A 357 18.03 23.03 -11.19
C SER A 357 18.39 23.06 -9.70
N ALA A 358 17.43 22.76 -8.81
CA ALA A 358 17.68 22.65 -7.37
C ALA A 358 18.74 21.59 -7.05
N LEU A 359 18.74 20.49 -7.81
CA LEU A 359 19.65 19.36 -7.61
C LEU A 359 20.97 19.50 -8.37
N LYS A 360 21.10 20.43 -9.32
CA LYS A 360 22.38 20.73 -10.00
C LYS A 360 23.38 21.44 -9.08
N ASP A 361 22.89 22.11 -8.04
CA ASP A 361 23.74 22.72 -7.03
C ASP A 361 24.46 21.63 -6.20
N ARG A 362 25.79 21.58 -6.31
CA ARG A 362 26.64 20.61 -5.58
C ARG A 362 26.65 20.83 -4.06
N LEU A 363 26.08 21.95 -3.59
CA LEU A 363 25.93 22.27 -2.19
C LEU A 363 24.58 21.79 -1.63
N LEU A 364 23.64 21.36 -2.46
CA LEU A 364 22.41 20.70 -2.03
C LEU A 364 22.49 19.20 -2.34
N THR A 365 22.24 18.35 -1.35
CA THR A 365 22.13 16.90 -1.55
C THR A 365 20.87 16.39 -0.88
N VAL A 366 20.07 15.62 -1.62
CA VAL A 366 18.86 14.98 -1.08
C VAL A 366 19.09 13.48 -1.04
N ARG A 367 18.96 12.89 0.15
CA ARG A 367 19.04 11.45 0.37
C ARG A 367 17.85 10.96 1.17
N TYR A 368 17.42 9.74 0.87
CA TYR A 368 16.29 9.11 1.51
C TYR A 368 16.54 7.63 1.77
N THR A 369 15.82 7.07 2.73
CA THR A 369 15.64 5.61 2.82
C THR A 369 14.70 5.16 1.73
N ALA A 370 14.91 3.99 1.15
CA ALA A 370 13.91 3.35 0.30
C ALA A 370 13.59 1.96 0.88
N LEU A 371 12.43 1.42 0.51
CA LEU A 371 12.01 0.09 0.97
C LEU A 371 12.72 -1.05 0.22
N ALA A 372 13.12 -0.77 -1.02
CA ALA A 372 13.91 -1.65 -1.87
C ALA A 372 14.63 -0.82 -2.96
N HIS A 373 15.65 -1.41 -3.61
CA HIS A 373 16.27 -0.79 -4.79
C HIS A 373 16.86 -1.87 -5.71
N PRO A 374 16.73 -1.78 -7.05
CA PRO A 374 17.16 -2.82 -7.99
C PRO A 374 18.67 -3.08 -8.01
N ASP A 375 19.45 -2.08 -7.58
CA ASP A 375 20.92 -2.15 -7.48
C ASP A 375 21.44 -2.56 -6.08
N ALA A 376 20.56 -2.84 -5.11
CA ALA A 376 20.99 -3.11 -3.73
C ALA A 376 21.87 -4.36 -3.58
N TRP A 377 21.62 -5.39 -4.39
CA TRP A 377 22.22 -6.73 -4.26
C TRP A 377 23.14 -7.19 -5.41
N PRO A 378 22.98 -6.76 -6.68
CA PRO A 378 23.71 -7.38 -7.79
C PRO A 378 25.23 -7.16 -7.83
N LYS A 379 25.74 -6.04 -7.30
CA LYS A 379 27.15 -5.65 -7.51
C LYS A 379 28.05 -5.93 -6.30
N ASP A 380 27.62 -5.53 -5.11
CA ASP A 380 28.40 -5.68 -3.87
C ASP A 380 27.45 -5.95 -2.69
N PRO A 381 26.82 -7.14 -2.64
CA PRO A 381 25.88 -7.46 -1.59
C PRO A 381 26.59 -7.62 -0.24
N ALA A 382 25.94 -7.15 0.83
CA ALA A 382 26.36 -7.50 2.18
C ALA A 382 26.40 -9.04 2.35
N ARG A 383 27.30 -9.53 3.22
CA ARG A 383 27.49 -10.97 3.47
C ARG A 383 26.21 -11.68 3.97
N THR A 384 25.35 -10.95 4.66
CA THR A 384 24.08 -11.41 5.23
C THR A 384 23.00 -10.36 5.03
N GLY A 385 21.73 -10.73 5.25
CA GLY A 385 20.58 -9.84 5.12
C GLY A 385 19.98 -9.75 3.71
N GLY A 386 20.56 -10.41 2.72
CA GLY A 386 20.02 -10.57 1.36
C GLY A 386 21.02 -11.22 0.41
N SER A 387 20.67 -11.35 -0.87
CA SER A 387 21.57 -11.94 -1.87
C SER A 387 21.29 -11.49 -3.31
N ALA A 388 22.31 -11.53 -4.16
CA ALA A 388 22.16 -11.31 -5.60
C ALA A 388 21.27 -12.38 -6.28
N ALA A 389 21.26 -13.61 -5.76
CA ALA A 389 20.49 -14.72 -6.32
C ALA A 389 18.97 -14.47 -6.18
N ASP A 390 18.54 -13.97 -5.02
CA ASP A 390 17.13 -13.65 -4.76
C ASP A 390 16.66 -12.48 -5.63
N ALA A 391 17.47 -11.43 -5.77
CA ALA A 391 17.20 -10.32 -6.69
C ALA A 391 17.15 -10.77 -8.16
N THR A 392 17.98 -11.74 -8.53
CA THR A 392 18.02 -12.31 -9.90
C THR A 392 16.74 -13.08 -10.22
N THR A 393 16.12 -13.74 -9.23
CA THR A 393 14.84 -14.45 -9.45
C THR A 393 13.75 -13.50 -9.94
N LEU A 394 13.64 -12.31 -9.32
CA LEU A 394 12.70 -11.29 -9.79
C LEU A 394 13.07 -10.78 -11.18
N ARG A 395 14.36 -10.53 -11.46
CA ARG A 395 14.82 -10.08 -12.80
C ARG A 395 14.48 -11.08 -13.91
N VAL A 396 14.58 -12.38 -13.64
CA VAL A 396 14.21 -13.43 -14.61
C VAL A 396 12.71 -13.39 -14.90
N LEU A 397 11.86 -13.20 -13.88
CA LEU A 397 10.42 -13.04 -14.08
C LEU A 397 10.10 -11.79 -14.91
N LEU A 398 10.76 -10.67 -14.61
CA LEU A 398 10.59 -9.41 -15.33
C LEU A 398 10.97 -9.53 -16.82
N ALA A 399 12.03 -10.27 -17.15
CA ALA A 399 12.41 -10.53 -18.54
C ALA A 399 11.31 -11.28 -19.30
N GLY A 400 10.57 -12.17 -18.62
CA GLY A 400 9.41 -12.85 -19.18
C GLY A 400 8.13 -12.01 -19.23
N ALA A 401 8.01 -10.96 -18.41
CA ALA A 401 6.77 -10.20 -18.20
C ALA A 401 6.35 -9.30 -19.37
N THR A 402 7.11 -9.29 -20.47
CA THR A 402 6.78 -8.57 -21.71
C THR A 402 5.83 -9.34 -22.63
N LYS A 403 5.72 -10.66 -22.47
CA LYS A 403 4.90 -11.53 -23.34
C LYS A 403 4.44 -12.81 -22.62
N GLU A 404 3.46 -13.50 -23.19
CA GLU A 404 3.00 -14.77 -22.62
C GLU A 404 4.15 -15.80 -22.53
N PRO A 405 4.16 -16.66 -21.50
CA PRO A 405 3.07 -16.90 -20.54
C PRO A 405 3.03 -15.97 -19.31
N VAL A 406 4.06 -15.16 -19.06
CA VAL A 406 4.15 -14.27 -17.88
C VAL A 406 3.49 -12.92 -18.14
N GLY A 407 3.71 -12.33 -19.31
CA GLY A 407 3.24 -11.00 -19.70
C GLY A 407 2.15 -10.99 -20.76
N PRO A 408 1.89 -9.82 -21.38
CA PRO A 408 2.43 -8.51 -21.02
C PRO A 408 1.83 -7.98 -19.70
N VAL A 409 2.62 -7.24 -18.93
CA VAL A 409 2.17 -6.56 -17.69
C VAL A 409 2.24 -5.02 -17.76
N GLY A 410 2.51 -4.47 -18.95
CA GLY A 410 2.69 -3.03 -19.18
C GLY A 410 4.15 -2.56 -18.99
N PRO A 411 4.40 -1.25 -19.03
CA PRO A 411 5.71 -0.66 -18.72
C PRO A 411 6.14 -0.99 -17.30
N ILE A 412 7.43 -1.24 -17.10
CA ILE A 412 8.00 -1.66 -15.81
C ILE A 412 9.09 -0.67 -15.43
N ALA A 413 9.00 -0.14 -14.21
CA ALA A 413 10.09 0.55 -13.53
C ALA A 413 10.36 -0.14 -12.18
N LEU A 414 11.57 0.05 -11.63
CA LEU A 414 12.00 -0.57 -10.38
C LEU A 414 12.62 0.44 -9.41
N ASP A 415 12.85 1.67 -9.87
CA ASP A 415 13.66 2.70 -9.23
C ASP A 415 13.02 3.27 -7.96
N ASP A 416 11.69 3.29 -7.85
CA ASP A 416 10.96 3.57 -6.61
C ASP A 416 10.97 2.41 -5.60
N GLY A 417 11.31 1.19 -6.05
CA GLY A 417 11.31 -0.02 -5.24
C GLY A 417 9.93 -0.63 -4.95
N GLN A 418 8.82 -0.02 -5.38
CA GLN A 418 7.46 -0.45 -5.03
C GLN A 418 7.10 -1.82 -5.62
N LEU A 419 7.54 -2.11 -6.84
CA LEU A 419 7.38 -3.43 -7.43
C LEU A 419 8.10 -4.51 -6.60
N ILE A 420 9.32 -4.20 -6.15
CA ILE A 420 10.17 -5.15 -5.41
C ILE A 420 9.54 -5.44 -4.05
N ILE A 421 9.07 -4.41 -3.33
CA ILE A 421 8.49 -4.58 -1.99
C ILE A 421 7.12 -5.29 -2.05
N ALA A 422 6.28 -4.99 -3.03
CA ALA A 422 4.99 -5.68 -3.21
C ALA A 422 5.15 -7.14 -3.63
N TYR A 423 6.15 -7.44 -4.48
CA TYR A 423 6.53 -8.81 -4.79
C TYR A 423 6.92 -9.60 -3.53
N ASP A 424 7.70 -8.98 -2.65
CA ASP A 424 8.12 -9.60 -1.39
C ASP A 424 6.97 -9.73 -0.37
N ALA A 425 6.06 -8.75 -0.30
CA ALA A 425 4.84 -8.82 0.51
C ALA A 425 3.94 -9.97 0.09
N MET A 426 3.71 -10.14 -1.22
CA MET A 426 2.95 -11.26 -1.73
C MET A 426 3.66 -12.60 -1.49
N ARG A 427 5.00 -12.65 -1.56
CA ARG A 427 5.76 -13.85 -1.17
C ARG A 427 5.62 -14.18 0.31
N LEU A 428 5.57 -13.18 1.18
CA LEU A 428 5.29 -13.36 2.61
C LEU A 428 3.86 -13.90 2.82
N ALA A 429 2.87 -13.37 2.12
CA ALA A 429 1.50 -13.90 2.15
C ALA A 429 1.45 -15.38 1.74
N VAL A 430 2.13 -15.75 0.64
CA VAL A 430 2.25 -17.14 0.17
C VAL A 430 2.95 -18.03 1.21
N ARG A 431 4.02 -17.52 1.84
CA ARG A 431 4.74 -18.24 2.90
C ARG A 431 3.82 -18.57 4.08
N GLY A 432 3.07 -17.59 4.59
CA GLY A 432 2.13 -17.80 5.69
C GLY A 432 1.00 -18.75 5.32
N ILE A 433 0.41 -18.58 4.14
CA ILE A 433 -0.68 -19.45 3.66
C ILE A 433 -0.23 -20.92 3.56
N ARG A 434 0.96 -21.17 2.99
CA ARG A 434 1.49 -22.53 2.81
C ARG A 434 2.01 -23.12 4.12
N GLY A 435 2.60 -22.31 4.99
CA GLY A 435 3.02 -22.73 6.34
C GLY A 435 1.83 -23.21 7.19
N ALA A 436 0.70 -22.52 7.08
CA ALA A 436 -0.56 -22.92 7.72
C ALA A 436 -1.25 -24.12 7.04
N SER A 437 -0.71 -24.61 5.91
CA SER A 437 -1.30 -25.65 5.07
C SER A 437 -0.34 -26.83 4.82
N PRO A 438 0.18 -27.49 5.86
CA PRO A 438 1.18 -28.56 5.68
C PRO A 438 0.65 -29.75 4.88
N THR A 439 -0.67 -29.99 4.91
CA THR A 439 -1.35 -31.05 4.15
C THR A 439 -1.95 -30.57 2.83
N GLY A 440 -1.72 -29.31 2.44
CA GLY A 440 -2.32 -28.68 1.26
C GLY A 440 -3.82 -28.36 1.40
N ARG A 441 -4.42 -28.59 2.58
CA ARG A 441 -5.80 -28.19 2.90
C ARG A 441 -5.90 -26.70 3.09
N ILE A 442 -7.05 -26.12 2.78
CA ILE A 442 -7.25 -24.67 2.94
C ILE A 442 -7.10 -24.31 4.42
N PRO A 443 -6.14 -23.44 4.78
CA PRO A 443 -5.90 -23.08 6.17
C PRO A 443 -7.06 -22.26 6.73
N ALA A 444 -7.23 -22.26 8.06
CA ALA A 444 -8.03 -21.25 8.72
C ALA A 444 -7.31 -19.89 8.67
N LEU A 445 -8.05 -18.80 8.78
CA LEU A 445 -7.47 -17.45 8.77
C LEU A 445 -6.48 -17.25 9.93
N ALA A 446 -6.88 -17.67 11.14
CA ALA A 446 -6.04 -17.56 12.33
C ALA A 446 -4.70 -18.30 12.17
N ASP A 447 -4.71 -19.50 11.59
CA ASP A 447 -3.49 -20.31 11.39
C ASP A 447 -2.47 -19.62 10.48
N VAL A 448 -2.94 -18.85 9.49
CA VAL A 448 -2.08 -18.03 8.62
C VAL A 448 -1.42 -16.91 9.43
N GLY A 449 -2.20 -16.21 10.27
CA GLY A 449 -1.65 -15.16 11.16
C GLY A 449 -0.63 -15.69 12.17
N LEU A 450 -0.85 -16.91 12.68
CA LEU A 450 0.08 -17.59 13.59
C LEU A 450 1.42 -17.97 12.94
N GLN A 451 1.55 -17.88 11.61
CA GLN A 451 2.83 -18.12 10.94
C GLN A 451 3.81 -16.97 11.08
N TRP A 452 3.36 -15.73 11.30
CA TRP A 452 4.25 -14.55 11.24
C TRP A 452 5.44 -14.64 12.20
N PRO A 453 5.26 -15.00 13.49
CA PRO A 453 6.38 -15.16 14.42
C PRO A 453 7.35 -16.29 14.04
N GLN A 454 6.96 -17.18 13.12
CA GLN A 454 7.78 -18.30 12.66
C GLN A 454 8.60 -17.94 11.40
N VAL A 455 8.31 -16.84 10.72
CA VAL A 455 9.05 -16.40 9.52
C VAL A 455 10.40 -15.82 9.93
N LYS A 456 11.36 -16.69 10.30
CA LYS A 456 12.72 -16.34 10.74
C LYS A 456 13.61 -17.57 10.60
N GLY A 457 14.89 -17.47 10.94
CA GLY A 457 15.77 -18.61 10.74
C GLY A 457 16.12 -18.82 9.26
N ARG A 458 17.08 -19.71 9.00
CA ARG A 458 17.52 -20.03 7.64
C ARG A 458 16.42 -20.66 6.76
N GLU A 459 15.57 -21.48 7.37
CA GLU A 459 14.58 -22.31 6.67
C GLU A 459 13.20 -21.65 6.52
N LEU A 460 12.85 -20.76 7.46
CA LEU A 460 11.50 -20.19 7.50
C LEU A 460 11.40 -18.73 7.09
N ARG A 461 12.51 -17.98 7.07
CA ARG A 461 12.53 -16.62 6.53
C ARG A 461 12.14 -16.61 5.05
N VAL A 462 11.67 -15.45 4.58
CA VAL A 462 11.54 -15.21 3.14
C VAL A 462 12.82 -14.56 2.65
N ASN A 463 13.50 -15.20 1.69
CA ASN A 463 14.63 -14.59 0.99
C ASN A 463 14.09 -13.69 -0.12
N GLY A 464 13.85 -12.42 0.21
CA GLY A 464 13.22 -11.41 -0.65
C GLY A 464 14.14 -10.81 -1.70
N ALA A 465 13.56 -10.24 -2.76
CA ALA A 465 14.31 -9.41 -3.73
C ALA A 465 14.77 -8.08 -3.10
N SER A 466 14.07 -7.61 -2.05
CA SER A 466 14.46 -6.50 -1.17
C SER A 466 15.40 -6.94 -0.03
N GLY A 467 15.90 -8.18 -0.04
CA GLY A 467 16.66 -8.78 1.06
C GLY A 467 15.81 -9.67 1.96
N TRP A 468 16.40 -10.20 3.02
CA TRP A 468 15.73 -11.11 3.95
C TRP A 468 14.54 -10.45 4.63
N ILE A 469 13.51 -11.27 4.88
CA ILE A 469 12.33 -10.91 5.66
C ILE A 469 12.26 -11.91 6.79
N CYS A 470 12.62 -11.45 7.97
CA CYS A 470 12.60 -12.21 9.22
C CYS A 470 11.78 -11.39 10.20
N LEU A 471 10.70 -11.96 10.72
CA LEU A 471 9.73 -11.22 11.53
C LEU A 471 10.01 -11.44 13.02
N ASP A 472 9.83 -10.40 13.83
CA ASP A 472 9.79 -10.52 15.29
C ASP A 472 8.51 -11.25 15.76
N ALA A 473 8.30 -11.32 17.08
CA ALA A 473 7.10 -11.95 17.64
C ALA A 473 5.79 -11.19 17.31
N HIS A 474 5.91 -9.94 16.85
CA HIS A 474 4.82 -9.01 16.58
C HIS A 474 4.49 -8.90 15.08
N GLY A 475 5.26 -9.58 14.22
CA GLY A 475 5.07 -9.54 12.77
C GLY A 475 5.80 -8.38 12.07
N ASN A 476 6.71 -7.68 12.75
CA ASN A 476 7.54 -6.63 12.16
C ASN A 476 8.88 -7.20 11.65
N PRO A 477 9.45 -6.67 10.57
CA PRO A 477 10.72 -7.16 10.08
C PRO A 477 11.87 -6.73 11.01
N TYR A 478 12.70 -7.68 11.40
CA TYR A 478 13.88 -7.46 12.23
C TYR A 478 15.09 -7.07 11.39
N ASP A 479 15.72 -5.94 11.73
CA ASP A 479 16.96 -5.43 11.13
C ASP A 479 16.96 -5.53 9.59
N LYS A 480 15.84 -5.10 9.01
CA LYS A 480 15.60 -5.13 7.57
C LYS A 480 16.61 -4.23 6.85
N ALA A 481 17.10 -4.68 5.70
CA ALA A 481 17.94 -3.88 4.83
C ALA A 481 17.21 -2.60 4.40
N VAL A 482 17.85 -1.45 4.58
CA VAL A 482 17.32 -0.14 4.18
C VAL A 482 18.24 0.48 3.14
N PRO A 483 17.93 0.39 1.84
CA PRO A 483 18.63 1.14 0.81
C PRO A 483 18.65 2.64 1.10
N ILE A 484 19.83 3.24 1.05
CA ILE A 484 20.00 4.68 1.02
C ILE A 484 20.15 5.10 -0.42
N VAL A 485 19.32 6.04 -0.85
CA VAL A 485 19.24 6.51 -2.22
C VAL A 485 19.49 8.02 -2.24
N GLN A 486 20.14 8.49 -3.29
CA GLN A 486 20.34 9.91 -3.55
C GLN A 486 19.54 10.30 -4.80
N LEU A 487 18.76 11.37 -4.68
CA LEU A 487 18.10 11.99 -5.83
C LEU A 487 19.13 12.77 -6.66
N THR A 488 19.25 12.47 -7.95
CA THR A 488 20.26 13.08 -8.84
C THR A 488 19.71 14.28 -9.61
N PRO A 489 20.57 15.13 -10.21
CA PRO A 489 20.14 16.26 -11.04
C PRO A 489 19.27 15.89 -12.24
N GLU A 490 19.32 14.64 -12.68
CA GLU A 490 18.49 14.07 -13.75
C GLU A 490 17.15 13.53 -13.23
N SER A 491 16.77 13.88 -11.99
CA SER A 491 15.59 13.37 -11.28
C SER A 491 15.54 11.84 -11.22
N ARG A 492 16.71 11.20 -11.02
CA ARG A 492 16.83 9.74 -10.90
C ARG A 492 17.13 9.31 -9.47
N ALA A 493 16.67 8.12 -9.12
CA ALA A 493 17.08 7.39 -7.93
C ALA A 493 18.46 6.76 -8.14
N ARG A 494 19.49 7.23 -7.42
CA ARG A 494 20.82 6.60 -7.40
C ARG A 494 21.05 5.91 -6.07
N PHE A 495 21.12 4.58 -6.10
CA PHE A 495 21.56 3.79 -4.96
C PHE A 495 22.94 4.22 -4.46
N VAL A 496 23.03 4.47 -3.15
CA VAL A 496 24.27 4.81 -2.47
C VAL A 496 24.86 3.57 -1.81
N LYS A 497 24.09 2.93 -0.92
CA LYS A 497 24.42 1.66 -0.24
C LYS A 497 23.24 1.16 0.57
N ILE A 498 23.32 -0.06 1.09
CA ILE A 498 22.43 -0.54 2.15
C ILE A 498 22.89 0.04 3.51
N ALA A 499 21.94 0.52 4.30
CA ALA A 499 22.09 0.80 5.72
C ALA A 499 21.21 -0.16 6.54
N TRP A 500 21.50 -0.25 7.83
CA TRP A 500 20.88 -1.21 8.75
C TRP A 500 20.43 -0.49 10.01
N PRO A 501 19.22 -0.75 10.52
CA PRO A 501 18.75 -0.18 11.78
C PRO A 501 19.68 -0.45 12.96
N GLU A 502 20.30 -1.63 13.02
CA GLU A 502 21.28 -2.02 14.05
C GLU A 502 22.74 -1.67 13.66
N GLY A 503 22.94 -0.91 12.59
CA GLY A 503 24.25 -0.45 12.09
C GLY A 503 25.10 -1.52 11.39
N ARG A 504 24.63 -2.77 11.34
CA ARG A 504 25.27 -3.91 10.66
C ARG A 504 24.21 -4.87 10.14
N PRO A 505 24.49 -5.70 9.12
CA PRO A 505 23.53 -6.69 8.64
C PRO A 505 23.19 -7.72 9.73
N PRO A 506 21.99 -8.33 9.66
CA PRO A 506 21.56 -9.34 10.61
C PRO A 506 22.49 -10.56 10.55
N ALA A 507 22.58 -11.29 11.66
CA ALA A 507 23.33 -12.54 11.72
C ALA A 507 22.77 -13.56 10.71
N LYS A 508 23.59 -14.54 10.32
CA LYS A 508 23.24 -15.51 9.27
C LYS A 508 21.96 -16.28 9.57
N GLU A 509 21.72 -16.51 10.85
CA GLU A 509 20.57 -17.19 11.42
C GLU A 509 19.30 -16.36 11.21
N CYS A 510 19.39 -15.03 11.16
CA CYS A 510 18.25 -14.12 11.06
C CYS A 510 17.20 -14.39 12.15
N LEU A 511 17.68 -14.49 13.39
CA LEU A 511 16.88 -14.65 14.60
C LEU A 511 16.89 -13.31 15.34
N PRO A 512 15.72 -12.67 15.55
CA PRO A 512 15.61 -11.50 16.42
C PRO A 512 16.09 -11.85 17.84
N PRO A 513 16.81 -10.93 18.52
CA PRO A 513 17.20 -11.12 19.91
C PRO A 513 15.97 -11.14 20.83
N SER A 514 16.14 -11.73 22.02
CA SER A 514 15.11 -11.88 23.05
C SER A 514 14.69 -10.56 23.69
#